data_AF-A0A933FGM7-F1
#
_entry.id   AF-A0A933FGM7-F1
#
_cell.length_a   1.000
_cell.length_b   1.000
_cell.length_c   1.000
_cell.angle_alpha   90.00
_cell.angle_beta   90.00
_cell.angle_gamma   90.00
#
_symmetry.space_group_name_H-M   'P 1'
#
loop_
_entity.id
_entity.type
_entity.pdbx_description
1 polymer ?
#
loop_
_entity_poly.entity_id
_entity_poly.type
_entity_poly.pdbx_seq_one_letter_code
_entity_poly.pdbx_strand_id
1 'polypeptide(L)'
;MAETTFAPLKEVGSLGVSEESEIKFYVDEYKGYKYASIRTFLKREGYTGPTKAGVTLKPDLLASVIDILSKLPTEPEALQEQELGRYPKKMGTELVVRVTIYKDTTGVDLREWVDDASYKGWSKKGVRIPYKDLPKAIEMLKEMQVFLASAGAKAKA
;
A
#
# COMPACT_ATOMS: atom_id res chain seq x y z
N MET A 1 -27.45 8.51 -4.97
CA MET A 1 -26.10 8.03 -5.34
C MET A 1 -25.30 7.95 -4.05
N ALA A 2 -25.32 6.81 -3.36
CA ALA A 2 -24.58 6.68 -2.10
C ALA A 2 -23.09 6.63 -2.44
N GLU A 3 -22.36 7.69 -2.07
CA GLU A 3 -20.91 7.70 -2.15
C GLU A 3 -20.40 6.55 -1.28
N THR A 4 -19.97 5.47 -1.91
CA THR A 4 -19.31 4.34 -1.27
C THR A 4 -17.92 4.78 -0.79
N THR A 5 -17.90 5.62 0.25
CA THR A 5 -16.71 6.30 0.75
C THR A 5 -16.04 5.42 1.78
N PHE A 6 -14.75 5.15 1.58
CA PHE A 6 -13.89 4.58 2.63
C PHE A 6 -13.84 5.57 3.79
N ALA A 7 -14.23 5.13 4.98
CA ALA A 7 -14.17 5.96 6.18
C ALA A 7 -12.82 5.72 6.87
N PRO A 8 -11.91 6.72 6.95
CA PRO A 8 -10.65 6.55 7.68
C PRO A 8 -10.95 6.35 9.17
N LEU A 9 -10.55 5.19 9.70
CA LEU A 9 -10.73 4.81 11.11
C LEU A 9 -9.56 5.26 11.98
N LYS A 10 -8.33 5.09 11.47
CA LYS A 10 -7.10 5.46 12.17
C LYS A 10 -6.03 5.86 11.17
N GLU A 11 -5.53 7.09 11.28
CA GLU A 11 -4.27 7.48 10.63
C GLU A 11 -3.11 6.91 11.44
N VAL A 12 -2.19 6.21 10.78
CA VAL A 12 -0.99 5.64 11.42
C VAL A 12 0.22 6.54 11.20
N GLY A 13 0.37 7.07 9.99
CA GLY A 13 1.45 8.01 9.71
C GLY A 13 1.57 8.37 8.24
N SER A 14 2.60 9.14 7.92
CA SER A 14 2.94 9.49 6.55
C SER A 14 4.44 9.50 6.28
N LEU A 15 4.80 9.35 5.01
CA LEU A 15 6.17 9.45 4.49
C LEU A 15 6.19 10.55 3.42
N GLY A 16 7.04 11.56 3.60
CA GLY A 16 7.28 12.57 2.56
C GLY A 16 8.05 11.96 1.39
N VAL A 17 7.44 11.93 0.20
CA VAL A 17 8.09 11.44 -1.03
C VAL A 17 8.76 12.61 -1.76
N SER A 18 8.09 13.75 -1.80
CA SER A 18 8.61 15.02 -2.31
C SER A 18 8.02 16.18 -1.53
N GLU A 19 8.44 17.41 -1.82
CA GLU A 19 7.86 18.63 -1.23
C GLU A 19 6.35 18.73 -1.52
N GLU A 20 5.91 18.19 -2.66
CA GLU A 20 4.52 18.23 -3.09
C GLU A 20 3.75 16.92 -2.89
N SER A 21 4.35 15.88 -2.30
CA SER A 21 3.68 14.58 -2.17
C SER A 21 4.11 13.77 -0.96
N GLU A 22 3.14 13.10 -0.34
CA GLU A 22 3.37 12.19 0.76
C GLU A 22 2.61 10.88 0.56
N ILE A 23 3.10 9.80 1.12
CA ILE A 23 2.39 8.53 1.22
C ILE A 23 1.81 8.47 2.62
N LYS A 24 0.49 8.33 2.74
CA LYS A 24 -0.19 8.12 4.01
C LYS A 24 -0.51 6.64 4.21
N PHE A 25 -0.39 6.22 5.46
CA PHE A 25 -0.72 4.89 5.97
C PHE A 25 -1.86 5.05 6.96
N TYR A 26 -2.99 4.41 6.69
CA TYR A 26 -4.17 4.52 7.53
C TYR A 26 -5.03 3.26 7.40
N VAL A 27 -5.80 2.98 8.44
CA VAL A 27 -6.84 1.95 8.40
C VAL A 27 -8.15 2.61 8.01
N ASP A 28 -8.87 2.02 7.06
CA ASP A 28 -10.20 2.44 6.67
C ASP A 28 -11.22 1.30 6.79
N GLU A 29 -12.50 1.66 6.77
CA GLU A 29 -13.61 0.73 6.71
C GLU A 29 -14.41 0.90 5.42
N TYR A 30 -14.77 -0.23 4.82
CA TYR A 30 -15.65 -0.29 3.68
C TYR A 30 -16.60 -1.47 3.79
N LYS A 31 -17.91 -1.18 3.78
CA LYS A 31 -18.99 -2.19 3.94
C LYS A 31 -18.80 -3.07 5.19
N GLY A 32 -18.37 -2.49 6.30
CA GLY A 32 -18.09 -3.21 7.56
C GLY A 32 -16.80 -4.03 7.58
N TYR A 33 -16.04 -4.05 6.48
CA TYR A 33 -14.72 -4.67 6.42
C TYR A 33 -13.65 -3.61 6.60
N LYS A 34 -12.64 -3.93 7.42
CA LYS A 34 -11.52 -3.04 7.70
C LYS A 34 -10.33 -3.40 6.80
N TYR A 35 -9.64 -2.39 6.32
CA TYR A 35 -8.50 -2.56 5.43
C TYR A 35 -7.36 -1.63 5.82
N ALA A 36 -6.14 -2.06 5.54
CA ALA A 36 -4.98 -1.18 5.58
C ALA A 36 -4.84 -0.49 4.22
N SER A 37 -4.87 0.82 4.21
CA SER A 37 -4.75 1.64 3.01
C SER A 37 -3.44 2.42 3.02
N ILE A 38 -2.74 2.34 1.89
CA ILE A 38 -1.51 3.07 1.63
C ILE A 38 -1.77 3.92 0.40
N ARG A 39 -1.72 5.23 0.51
CA ARG A 39 -2.13 6.13 -0.58
C ARG A 39 -1.24 7.35 -0.68
N THR A 40 -0.92 7.74 -1.91
CA THR A 40 -0.22 8.99 -2.18
C THR A 40 -1.20 10.16 -2.13
N PHE A 41 -0.82 11.19 -1.39
CA PHE A 41 -1.49 12.48 -1.29
C PHE A 41 -0.62 13.53 -1.97
N LEU A 42 -1.25 14.47 -2.67
CA LEU A 42 -0.58 15.65 -3.20
C LEU A 42 -0.79 16.82 -2.25
N LYS A 43 0.24 17.64 -2.13
CA LYS A 43 0.29 18.90 -1.39
C LYS A 43 0.75 19.97 -2.38
N ARG A 44 -0.18 20.69 -3.00
CA ARG A 44 0.09 21.83 -3.89
C ARG A 44 -0.67 23.05 -3.42
N GLU A 45 -0.20 24.23 -3.80
CA GLU A 45 -0.97 25.46 -3.59
C GLU A 45 -2.35 25.31 -4.25
N GLY A 46 -3.40 25.36 -3.43
CA GLY A 46 -4.79 25.20 -3.86
C GLY A 46 -5.35 23.77 -3.87
N TYR A 47 -4.55 22.72 -3.66
CA TYR A 47 -5.07 21.34 -3.51
C TYR A 47 -4.20 20.49 -2.59
N THR A 48 -4.81 20.02 -1.50
CA THR A 48 -4.26 18.94 -0.68
C THR A 48 -5.27 17.81 -0.62
N GLY A 49 -4.91 16.62 -1.11
CA GLY A 49 -5.87 15.53 -1.15
C GLY A 49 -5.36 14.19 -1.67
N PRO A 50 -6.17 13.13 -1.50
CA PRO A 50 -5.82 11.78 -1.92
C PRO A 50 -5.78 11.66 -3.45
N THR A 51 -4.77 10.98 -3.97
CA THR A 51 -4.72 10.64 -5.40
C THR A 51 -5.33 9.26 -5.67
N LYS A 52 -5.44 8.91 -6.96
CA LYS A 52 -5.80 7.54 -7.37
C LYS A 52 -4.68 6.52 -7.08
N ALA A 53 -3.45 6.98 -6.83
CA ALA A 53 -2.31 6.14 -6.51
C ALA A 53 -2.39 5.68 -5.05
N GLY A 54 -2.79 4.44 -4.86
CA GLY A 54 -2.83 3.81 -3.56
C GLY A 54 -3.30 2.37 -3.68
N VAL A 55 -3.03 1.61 -2.64
CA VAL A 55 -3.41 0.21 -2.50
C VAL A 55 -4.13 0.02 -1.18
N THR A 56 -5.12 -0.87 -1.22
CA THR A 56 -5.88 -1.29 -0.04
C THR A 56 -5.63 -2.78 0.16
N LEU A 57 -5.25 -3.16 1.37
CA LEU A 57 -4.79 -4.49 1.75
C LEU A 57 -5.76 -5.08 2.79
N LYS A 58 -6.19 -6.32 2.55
CA LYS A 58 -6.88 -7.14 3.57
C LYS A 58 -5.88 -7.54 4.65
N PRO A 59 -6.33 -7.89 5.88
CA PRO A 59 -5.44 -8.34 6.95
C PRO A 59 -4.45 -9.44 6.54
N ASP A 60 -4.91 -10.48 5.83
CA ASP A 60 -4.03 -11.58 5.38
C ASP A 60 -3.00 -11.10 4.36
N LEU A 61 -3.42 -10.28 3.41
CA LEU A 61 -2.52 -9.72 2.39
C LEU A 61 -1.51 -8.76 3.00
N LEU A 62 -1.93 -7.96 3.98
CA LEU A 62 -1.03 -7.08 4.75
C LEU A 62 0.04 -7.91 5.47
N ALA A 63 -0.33 -9.04 6.08
CA ALA A 63 0.63 -9.92 6.74
C ALA A 63 1.68 -10.47 5.74
N SER A 64 1.24 -10.93 4.55
CA SER A 64 2.16 -11.39 3.50
C SER A 64 3.08 -10.29 2.99
N VAL A 65 2.56 -9.06 2.85
CA VAL A 65 3.36 -7.90 2.47
C VAL A 65 4.38 -7.56 3.56
N ILE A 66 4.00 -7.56 4.84
CA ILE A 66 4.95 -7.30 5.94
C ILE A 66 6.04 -8.36 5.98
N ASP A 67 5.69 -9.63 5.84
CA ASP A 67 6.65 -10.74 5.84
C ASP A 67 7.68 -10.59 4.73
N ILE A 68 7.24 -10.31 3.50
CA ILE A 68 8.17 -10.17 2.38
C ILE A 68 9.04 -8.94 2.48
N LEU A 69 8.49 -7.81 2.94
CA LEU A 69 9.27 -6.58 3.11
C LEU A 69 10.26 -6.70 4.28
N SER A 70 9.92 -7.44 5.34
CA SER A 70 10.80 -7.67 6.50
C SER A 70 11.99 -8.58 6.17
N LYS A 71 11.93 -9.35 5.08
CA LYS A 71 13.02 -10.20 4.58
C LYS A 71 14.00 -9.44 3.68
N LEU A 72 13.67 -8.22 3.28
CA LEU A 72 14.57 -7.40 2.47
C LEU A 72 15.76 -6.91 3.31
N PRO A 73 16.96 -6.82 2.72
CA PRO A 73 18.11 -6.24 3.40
C PRO A 73 17.86 -4.77 3.77
N THR A 74 18.63 -4.25 4.73
CA THR A 74 18.50 -2.85 5.14
C THR A 74 18.97 -1.88 4.06
N GLU A 75 19.95 -2.30 3.26
CA GLU A 75 20.46 -1.56 2.12
C GLU A 75 20.02 -2.23 0.81
N PRO A 76 19.70 -1.45 -0.23
CA PRO A 76 19.29 -2.01 -1.51
C PRO A 76 20.49 -2.66 -2.20
N GLU A 77 20.69 -3.96 -1.95
CA GLU A 77 21.69 -4.76 -2.68
C GLU A 77 21.30 -4.96 -4.16
N ALA A 78 20.01 -4.79 -4.46
CA ALA A 78 19.46 -4.99 -5.79
C ALA A 78 19.90 -3.88 -6.75
N LEU A 79 20.91 -4.19 -7.57
CA LEU A 79 21.27 -3.42 -8.77
C LEU A 79 20.27 -3.61 -9.92
N GLN A 80 19.21 -4.40 -9.72
CA GLN A 80 18.22 -4.76 -10.75
C GLN A 80 16.81 -4.77 -10.18
N GLU A 81 15.82 -4.60 -11.07
CA GLU A 81 14.41 -4.75 -10.70
C GLU A 81 14.08 -6.21 -10.43
N GLN A 82 13.29 -6.47 -9.39
CA GLN A 82 12.94 -7.82 -8.97
C GLN A 82 11.50 -7.89 -8.47
N GLU A 83 10.71 -8.81 -9.01
CA GLU A 83 9.43 -9.18 -8.40
C GLU A 83 9.70 -9.96 -7.12
N LEU A 84 9.18 -9.45 -6.01
CA LEU A 84 9.30 -10.10 -4.71
C LEU A 84 8.15 -11.09 -4.52
N GLY A 85 6.93 -10.66 -4.86
CA GLY A 85 5.77 -11.52 -4.77
C GLY A 85 4.56 -10.97 -5.46
N ARG A 86 3.62 -11.86 -5.75
CA ARG A 86 2.36 -11.58 -6.42
C ARG A 86 1.24 -12.29 -5.69
N TYR A 87 0.21 -11.54 -5.37
CA TYR A 87 -0.86 -12.00 -4.50
C TYR A 87 -2.23 -11.72 -5.11
N PRO A 88 -3.12 -12.72 -5.20
CA PRO A 88 -4.46 -12.51 -5.72
C PRO A 88 -5.25 -11.56 -4.79
N LYS A 89 -5.81 -10.50 -5.35
CA LYS A 89 -6.64 -9.54 -4.60
C LYS A 89 -8.13 -9.78 -4.82
N LYS A 90 -8.51 -10.02 -6.07
CA LYS A 90 -9.84 -10.40 -6.54
C LYS A 90 -9.72 -11.04 -7.93
N MET A 91 -10.82 -11.57 -8.47
CA MET A 91 -10.83 -12.14 -9.82
C MET A 91 -10.30 -11.12 -10.84
N GLY A 92 -9.27 -11.52 -11.60
CA GLY A 92 -8.60 -10.70 -12.61
C GLY A 92 -7.77 -9.54 -12.07
N THR A 93 -7.43 -9.51 -10.77
CA THR A 93 -6.54 -8.48 -10.21
C THR A 93 -5.64 -9.04 -9.11
N GLU A 94 -4.35 -8.78 -9.25
CA GLU A 94 -3.30 -9.21 -8.34
C GLU A 94 -2.57 -7.98 -7.79
N LEU A 95 -2.11 -8.04 -6.55
CA LEU A 95 -1.13 -7.11 -6.03
C LEU A 95 0.26 -7.68 -6.29
N VAL A 96 1.09 -6.95 -7.02
CA VAL A 96 2.49 -7.27 -7.23
C VAL A 96 3.34 -6.36 -6.36
N VAL A 97 4.27 -6.96 -5.62
CA VAL A 97 5.28 -6.28 -4.80
C VAL A 97 6.62 -6.51 -5.45
N ARG A 98 7.34 -5.44 -5.77
CA ARG A 98 8.61 -5.53 -6.51
C ARG A 98 9.58 -4.43 -6.13
N VAL A 99 10.88 -4.72 -6.21
CA VAL A 99 11.94 -3.72 -6.19
C VAL A 99 12.03 -3.10 -7.59
N THR A 100 12.06 -1.78 -7.66
CA THR A 100 12.14 -1.01 -8.91
C THR A 100 13.18 0.10 -8.77
N ILE A 101 13.88 0.37 -9.87
CA ILE A 101 14.88 1.43 -9.95
C ILE A 101 14.32 2.53 -10.84
N TYR A 102 14.17 3.73 -10.29
CA TYR A 102 13.65 4.87 -11.02
C TYR A 102 14.51 6.09 -10.74
N LYS A 103 15.07 6.69 -11.80
CA LYS A 103 16.00 7.82 -11.71
C LYS A 103 17.10 7.57 -10.67
N ASP A 104 17.79 6.43 -10.82
CA ASP A 104 18.88 5.98 -9.94
C ASP A 104 18.51 5.80 -8.46
N THR A 105 17.22 5.82 -8.15
CA THR A 105 16.72 5.61 -6.80
C THR A 105 16.05 4.24 -6.74
N THR A 106 16.44 3.40 -5.80
CA THR A 106 15.76 2.12 -5.53
C THR A 106 14.53 2.34 -4.66
N GLY A 107 13.45 1.61 -4.93
CA GLY A 107 12.23 1.65 -4.14
C GLY A 107 11.38 0.41 -4.34
N VAL A 108 10.45 0.18 -3.42
CA VAL A 108 9.52 -0.95 -3.49
C VAL A 108 8.17 -0.47 -4.02
N ASP A 109 7.78 -0.97 -5.20
CA ASP A 109 6.49 -0.69 -5.85
C ASP A 109 5.49 -1.79 -5.45
N LEU A 110 4.39 -1.38 -4.82
CA LEU A 110 3.23 -2.20 -4.55
C LEU A 110 2.14 -1.75 -5.51
N ARG A 111 1.82 -2.56 -6.52
CA ARG A 111 0.92 -2.14 -7.61
C ARG A 111 -0.02 -3.24 -8.04
N GLU A 112 -1.25 -2.85 -8.37
CA GLU A 112 -2.23 -3.78 -8.92
C GLU A 112 -1.90 -4.09 -10.40
N TRP A 113 -1.70 -5.36 -10.69
CA TRP A 113 -1.72 -5.95 -12.02
C TRP A 113 -3.15 -6.45 -12.32
N VAL A 114 -3.69 -6.05 -13.46
CA VAL A 114 -5.03 -6.45 -13.91
C VAL A 114 -4.86 -7.41 -15.07
N ASP A 115 -5.61 -8.50 -15.04
CA ASP A 115 -5.73 -9.48 -16.10
C ASP A 115 -7.20 -9.88 -16.20
N ASP A 116 -7.98 -9.09 -16.93
CA ASP A 116 -9.39 -9.33 -17.20
C ASP A 116 -9.67 -9.32 -18.71
N ALA A 117 -10.92 -9.63 -19.08
CA ALA A 117 -11.32 -9.73 -20.49
C ALA A 117 -11.17 -8.41 -21.28
N SER A 118 -11.11 -7.27 -20.59
CA SER A 118 -11.07 -5.93 -21.19
C SER A 118 -9.68 -5.29 -21.13
N TYR A 119 -8.84 -5.68 -20.18
CA TYR A 119 -7.54 -5.08 -19.95
C TYR A 119 -6.55 -6.04 -19.29
N LYS A 120 -5.31 -6.03 -19.81
CA LYS A 120 -4.18 -6.78 -19.25
C LYS A 120 -2.98 -5.86 -19.08
N GLY A 121 -2.57 -5.61 -17.84
CA GLY A 121 -1.40 -4.79 -17.54
C GLY A 121 -1.40 -4.10 -16.18
N TRP A 122 -0.43 -3.20 -16.02
CA TRP A 122 -0.24 -2.40 -14.81
C TRP A 122 -1.32 -1.33 -14.64
N SER A 123 -2.04 -1.37 -13.53
CA SER A 123 -2.99 -0.31 -13.21
C SER A 123 -2.30 0.93 -12.61
N LYS A 124 -3.06 2.03 -12.56
CA LYS A 124 -2.66 3.26 -11.84
C LYS A 124 -2.74 3.11 -10.31
N LYS A 125 -3.32 2.01 -9.80
CA LYS A 125 -3.44 1.75 -8.37
C LYS A 125 -2.17 1.07 -7.89
N GLY A 126 -1.26 1.89 -7.42
CA GLY A 126 -0.03 1.44 -6.82
C GLY A 126 0.62 2.56 -6.02
N VAL A 127 1.54 2.18 -5.15
CA VAL A 127 2.36 3.09 -4.38
C VAL A 127 3.80 2.59 -4.43
N ARG A 128 4.73 3.53 -4.59
CA ARG A 128 6.16 3.25 -4.56
C ARG A 128 6.75 3.85 -3.31
N ILE A 129 7.25 3.00 -2.42
CA ILE A 129 7.89 3.39 -1.17
C ILE A 129 9.40 3.49 -1.44
N PRO A 130 10.05 4.64 -1.19
CA PRO A 130 11.49 4.76 -1.28
C PRO A 130 12.20 3.76 -0.36
N TYR A 131 13.26 3.10 -0.84
CA TYR A 131 13.92 2.05 -0.05
C TYR A 131 14.46 2.56 1.29
N LYS A 132 14.97 3.81 1.31
CA LYS A 132 15.42 4.50 2.52
C LYS A 132 14.35 4.62 3.63
N ASP A 133 13.08 4.64 3.23
CA ASP A 133 11.94 4.80 4.15
C ASP A 133 11.24 3.46 4.44
N LEU A 134 11.77 2.36 3.89
CA LEU A 134 11.19 1.03 4.03
C LEU A 134 11.10 0.56 5.50
N PRO A 135 12.11 0.79 6.37
CA PRO A 135 11.99 0.42 7.79
C PRO A 135 10.80 1.12 8.47
N LYS A 136 10.66 2.43 8.26
CA LYS A 136 9.53 3.22 8.78
C LYS A 136 8.20 2.76 8.20
N ALA A 137 8.17 2.46 6.90
CA ALA A 137 6.97 1.93 6.27
C ALA A 137 6.55 0.61 6.91
N ILE A 138 7.49 -0.33 7.13
CA ILE A 138 7.21 -1.63 7.77
C ILE A 138 6.65 -1.43 9.18
N GLU A 139 7.18 -0.49 9.97
CA GLU A 139 6.63 -0.17 11.29
C GLU A 139 5.18 0.30 11.20
N MET A 140 4.87 1.22 10.28
CA MET A 140 3.49 1.68 10.05
C MET A 140 2.58 0.54 9.57
N LEU A 141 3.07 -0.35 8.70
CA LEU A 141 2.32 -1.54 8.26
C LEU A 141 2.01 -2.47 9.44
N LYS A 142 2.98 -2.72 10.32
CA LYS A 142 2.80 -3.53 11.54
C LYS A 142 1.80 -2.87 12.50
N GLU A 143 1.84 -1.56 12.66
CA GLU A 143 0.87 -0.86 13.51
C GLU A 143 -0.55 -0.96 12.95
N MET A 144 -0.72 -0.85 11.63
CA MET A 144 -1.99 -1.13 10.96
C MET A 144 -2.44 -2.59 11.18
N GLN A 145 -1.53 -3.55 11.12
CA GLN A 145 -1.83 -4.96 11.37
C GLN A 145 -2.35 -5.19 12.79
N VAL A 146 -1.71 -4.59 13.80
CA VAL A 146 -2.15 -4.66 15.20
C VAL A 146 -3.54 -4.04 15.37
N PHE A 147 -3.80 -2.90 14.74
CA PHE A 147 -5.12 -2.28 14.77
C PHE A 147 -6.18 -3.17 14.10
N LEU A 148 -5.89 -3.75 12.94
CA LEU A 148 -6.82 -4.65 12.25
C LEU A 148 -7.11 -5.92 13.08
N ALA A 149 -6.10 -6.49 13.75
CA ALA A 149 -6.26 -7.65 14.61
C ALA A 149 -7.10 -7.35 15.86
N SER A 150 -6.81 -6.24 16.56
CA SER A 150 -7.57 -5.82 17.74
C SER A 150 -9.01 -5.42 17.42
N ALA A 151 -9.25 -4.88 16.22
CA ALA A 151 -10.57 -4.46 15.77
C ALA A 151 -11.41 -5.61 15.15
N GLY A 152 -10.78 -6.76 14.86
CA GLY A 152 -11.42 -8.01 14.42
C GLY A 152 -11.83 -8.94 15.57
N ALA A 153 -11.28 -8.74 16.78
CA ALA A 153 -11.60 -9.54 17.97
C ALA A 153 -13.04 -9.35 18.51
N LYS A 154 -13.86 -8.47 17.90
CA LYS A 154 -15.28 -8.26 18.26
C LYS A 154 -16.28 -8.80 17.23
N ALA A 155 -15.88 -9.71 16.34
CA ALA A 155 -16.80 -10.41 15.43
C ALA A 155 -16.92 -11.90 15.78
N LYS A 156 -17.32 -12.19 17.02
CA LYS A 156 -17.95 -13.45 17.42
C LYS A 156 -18.84 -13.17 18.62
N ALA A 157 -20.10 -12.89 18.33
CA ALA A 157 -21.23 -13.08 19.25
C ALA A 157 -22.20 -14.00 18.53
#